data_AF-A0A356A3C7-F1
#
_entry.id   AF-A0A356A3C7-F1
#
_cell.length_a   1.000
_cell.length_b   1.000
_cell.length_c   1.000
_cell.angle_alpha   90.00
_cell.angle_beta   90.00
_cell.angle_gamma   90.00
#
_symmetry.space_group_name_H-M   'P 1'
#
loop_
_entity.id
_entity.type
_entity.pdbx_description
1 polymer ?
#
loop_
_entity_poly.entity_id
_entity_poly.type
_entity_poly.pdbx_seq_one_letter_code
_entity_poly.pdbx_strand_id
1 'polypeptide(L)'
;MVTDGQTPLKIALAGSFDESVIDALVTFGDKSVEELYEHIAYGKGTWYHTVPGLSRKTAVRLIDWLKENAPTIGEITPEFYPSEEMLPAEPSHATTPSPLKSLPESLSGKFGTNRGTGSTLLEADNDLEAVHSWLKARAANPNTRAQYEKEAERFLLWSTMERQKALSSVGTDDAALYYRWLEALGRTDETCWAQSWRLPQTAWIGQKNAPRLSSTWRPFNGPLSPASRKAATTAVRLLFTFLAKTGYLKSNPFDQVSSKIRLLPGEGAPKAFADRSLSARQWEEISEHLEAMPEGPAKARLRVILSFGKGLGMRASEMIGAKTGWITTRRIGDKDITVIEIVGKGDKIRRLPVPEQTEETINAYLATRGLPRHALCPVDTPILAGLGKRKKTGLSRSGLYKT
;
A
#
# COMPACT_ATOMS: atom_id res chain seq x y z
N MET A 1 -5.12 -47.35 24.51
CA MET A 1 -5.23 -47.61 23.06
C MET A 1 -5.93 -46.40 22.45
N VAL A 2 -5.18 -45.51 21.81
CA VAL A 2 -5.74 -44.35 21.08
C VAL A 2 -5.99 -44.82 19.66
N THR A 3 -7.25 -44.80 19.22
CA THR A 3 -7.66 -45.14 17.87
C THR A 3 -7.14 -44.12 16.86
N ASP A 4 -6.72 -44.62 15.70
CA ASP A 4 -6.18 -43.86 14.58
C ASP A 4 -7.11 -42.70 14.20
N GLY A 5 -6.64 -41.45 14.32
CA GLY A 5 -7.38 -40.24 13.90
C GLY A 5 -7.95 -39.32 15.01
N GLN A 6 -7.84 -39.65 16.30
CA GLN A 6 -8.21 -38.74 17.41
C GLN A 6 -6.98 -37.98 17.93
N THR A 7 -6.91 -36.67 17.67
CA THR A 7 -5.91 -35.78 18.28
C THR A 7 -6.32 -35.41 19.73
N PRO A 8 -5.36 -35.11 20.62
CA PRO A 8 -5.67 -34.55 21.95
C PRO A 8 -6.61 -33.33 21.87
N LEU A 9 -6.46 -32.48 20.86
CA LEU A 9 -7.36 -31.35 20.61
C LEU A 9 -8.78 -31.79 20.27
N LYS A 10 -8.95 -32.85 19.46
CA LYS A 10 -10.28 -33.42 19.14
C LYS A 10 -11.01 -33.88 20.40
N ILE A 11 -10.30 -34.52 21.31
CA ILE A 11 -10.86 -34.99 22.58
C ILE A 11 -11.24 -33.79 23.47
N ALA A 12 -10.35 -32.80 23.57
CA ALA A 12 -10.56 -31.64 24.43
C ALA A 12 -11.75 -30.76 24.00
N LEU A 13 -11.96 -30.58 22.70
CA LEU A 13 -13.04 -29.74 22.17
C LEU A 13 -14.35 -30.51 21.89
N ALA A 14 -14.35 -31.84 22.00
CA ALA A 14 -15.51 -32.68 21.76
C ALA A 14 -16.69 -32.26 22.65
N GLY A 15 -17.88 -32.11 22.06
CA GLY A 15 -19.10 -31.70 22.75
C GLY A 15 -19.22 -30.21 23.04
N SER A 16 -18.15 -29.42 22.89
CA SER A 16 -18.17 -27.95 23.06
C SER A 16 -18.22 -27.18 21.75
N PHE A 17 -17.70 -27.79 20.67
CA PHE A 17 -17.62 -27.22 19.32
C PHE A 17 -18.03 -28.23 18.25
N ASP A 18 -18.52 -27.73 17.11
CA ASP A 18 -18.91 -28.54 15.96
C ASP A 18 -17.70 -29.28 15.35
N GLU A 19 -17.89 -30.50 14.85
CA GLU A 19 -16.81 -31.30 14.24
C GLU A 19 -16.09 -30.56 13.11
N SER A 20 -16.83 -29.79 12.31
CA SER A 20 -16.25 -28.96 11.22
C SER A 20 -15.23 -27.92 11.71
N VAL A 21 -15.42 -27.36 12.90
CA VAL A 21 -14.50 -26.40 13.53
C VAL A 21 -13.26 -27.13 14.02
N ILE A 22 -13.46 -28.26 14.68
CA ILE A 22 -12.38 -29.07 15.23
C ILE A 22 -11.49 -29.63 14.11
N ASP A 23 -12.11 -30.14 13.04
CA ASP A 23 -11.39 -30.64 11.86
C ASP A 23 -10.64 -29.53 11.12
N ALA A 24 -11.17 -28.30 11.07
CA ALA A 24 -10.48 -27.17 10.49
C ALA A 24 -9.20 -26.81 11.24
N LEU A 25 -9.23 -26.82 12.59
CA LEU A 25 -8.07 -26.58 13.45
C LEU A 25 -7.02 -27.70 13.29
N VAL A 26 -7.45 -28.96 13.30
CA VAL A 26 -6.56 -30.11 13.09
C VAL A 26 -5.93 -30.12 11.70
N THR A 27 -6.70 -29.75 10.66
CA THR A 27 -6.21 -29.63 9.28
C THR A 27 -5.22 -28.48 9.13
N PHE A 28 -5.42 -27.38 9.87
CA PHE A 28 -4.47 -26.28 9.92
C PHE A 28 -3.13 -26.69 10.54
N GLY A 29 -3.18 -27.52 11.58
CA GLY A 29 -1.99 -28.09 12.21
C GLY A 29 -2.06 -28.20 13.73
N ASP A 30 -3.14 -27.72 14.37
CA ASP A 30 -3.30 -27.73 15.83
C ASP A 30 -3.72 -29.13 16.30
N LYS A 31 -2.85 -29.83 17.02
CA LYS A 31 -3.07 -31.20 17.52
C LYS A 31 -3.30 -31.26 19.02
N SER A 32 -2.92 -30.24 19.77
CA SER A 32 -3.19 -30.12 21.21
C SER A 32 -3.73 -28.75 21.60
N VAL A 33 -4.19 -28.61 22.85
CA VAL A 33 -4.71 -27.34 23.39
C VAL A 33 -3.59 -26.29 23.53
N GLU A 34 -2.37 -26.73 23.82
CA GLU A 34 -1.16 -25.90 23.89
C GLU A 34 -0.79 -25.34 22.51
N GLU A 35 -0.83 -26.16 21.46
CA GLU A 35 -0.56 -25.71 20.09
C GLU A 35 -1.61 -24.69 19.61
N LEU A 36 -2.89 -24.91 19.95
CA LEU A 36 -3.95 -23.93 19.70
C LEU A 36 -3.68 -22.61 20.43
N TYR A 37 -3.23 -22.66 21.69
CA TYR A 37 -2.85 -21.47 22.45
C TYR A 37 -1.69 -20.71 21.79
N GLU A 38 -0.62 -21.41 21.37
CA GLU A 38 0.53 -20.80 20.68
C GLU A 38 0.12 -20.16 19.35
N HIS A 39 -0.73 -20.83 18.59
CA HIS A 39 -1.29 -20.31 17.34
C HIS A 39 -2.07 -19.01 17.58
N ILE A 40 -2.94 -18.98 18.59
CA ILE A 40 -3.68 -17.77 19.00
C ILE A 40 -2.71 -16.66 19.44
N ALA A 41 -1.72 -17.00 20.27
CA ALA A 41 -0.75 -16.05 20.81
C ALA A 41 0.10 -15.40 19.71
N TYR A 42 0.50 -16.18 18.69
CA TYR A 42 1.26 -15.70 17.54
C TYR A 42 0.40 -14.85 16.59
N GLY A 43 -0.83 -15.31 16.29
CA GLY A 43 -1.72 -14.65 15.33
C GLY A 43 -2.48 -13.44 15.89
N LYS A 44 -2.50 -13.26 17.23
CA LYS A 44 -3.24 -12.20 17.95
C LYS A 44 -4.68 -12.11 17.43
N GLY A 45 -5.33 -10.95 17.46
CA GLY A 45 -6.72 -10.78 17.00
C GLY A 45 -7.02 -11.14 15.53
N THR A 46 -6.05 -11.65 14.77
CA THR A 46 -6.20 -12.11 13.38
C THR A 46 -5.96 -13.61 13.18
N TRP A 47 -5.63 -14.36 14.24
CA TRP A 47 -5.24 -15.78 14.17
C TRP A 47 -6.27 -16.65 13.43
N TYR A 48 -7.56 -16.39 13.62
CA TYR A 48 -8.61 -17.21 13.04
C TYR A 48 -8.72 -17.09 11.50
N HIS A 49 -8.16 -16.03 10.89
CA HIS A 49 -8.17 -15.87 9.42
C HIS A 49 -7.29 -16.90 8.70
N THR A 50 -6.32 -17.50 9.40
CA THR A 50 -5.44 -18.53 8.82
C THR A 50 -6.07 -19.92 8.84
N VAL A 51 -7.17 -20.11 9.59
CA VAL A 51 -7.94 -21.35 9.66
C VAL A 51 -9.17 -21.26 8.75
N PRO A 52 -9.22 -22.01 7.63
CA PRO A 52 -10.36 -21.96 6.73
C PRO A 52 -11.66 -22.35 7.42
N GLY A 53 -12.70 -21.53 7.26
CA GLY A 53 -14.04 -21.81 7.81
C GLY A 53 -14.25 -21.36 9.25
N LEU A 54 -13.24 -20.82 9.93
CA LEU A 54 -13.38 -20.32 11.29
C LEU A 54 -13.99 -18.91 11.32
N SER A 55 -15.13 -18.76 11.98
CA SER A 55 -15.80 -17.45 12.13
C SER A 55 -15.24 -16.64 13.30
N ARG A 56 -15.38 -15.31 13.28
CA ARG A 56 -15.05 -14.43 14.42
C ARG A 56 -15.73 -14.89 15.72
N LYS A 57 -17.02 -15.25 15.64
CA LYS A 57 -17.81 -15.72 16.79
C LYS A 57 -17.23 -17.01 17.36
N THR A 58 -16.83 -17.94 16.49
CA THR A 58 -16.18 -19.20 16.89
C THR A 58 -14.81 -18.94 17.52
N ALA A 59 -14.04 -18.01 16.97
CA ALA A 59 -12.73 -17.63 17.50
C ALA A 59 -12.82 -17.02 18.91
N VAL A 60 -13.80 -16.14 19.16
CA VAL A 60 -14.08 -15.62 20.52
C VAL A 60 -14.43 -16.77 21.47
N ARG A 61 -15.36 -17.65 21.07
CA ARG A 61 -15.75 -18.82 21.89
C ARG A 61 -14.57 -19.74 22.20
N LEU A 62 -13.62 -19.93 21.28
CA LEU A 62 -12.43 -20.74 21.51
C LEU A 62 -11.49 -20.10 22.54
N ILE A 63 -11.32 -18.78 22.51
CA ILE A 63 -10.52 -18.06 23.51
C ILE A 63 -11.18 -18.10 24.89
N ASP A 64 -12.51 -17.90 24.95
CA ASP A 64 -13.25 -18.00 26.21
C ASP A 64 -13.18 -19.43 26.77
N TRP A 65 -13.33 -20.44 25.91
CA TRP A 65 -13.17 -21.83 26.30
C TRP A 65 -11.77 -22.13 26.85
N LEU A 66 -10.70 -21.61 26.22
CA LEU A 66 -9.32 -21.74 26.74
C LEU A 66 -9.16 -21.08 28.10
N LYS A 67 -9.78 -19.92 28.31
CA LYS A 67 -9.74 -19.20 29.58
C LYS A 67 -10.38 -19.98 30.72
N GLU A 68 -11.46 -20.69 30.42
CA GLU A 68 -12.23 -21.47 31.39
C GLU A 68 -11.64 -22.86 31.65
N ASN A 69 -11.15 -23.53 30.59
CA ASN A 69 -10.83 -24.96 30.63
C ASN A 69 -9.32 -25.24 30.63
N ALA A 70 -8.47 -24.24 30.36
CA ALA A 70 -7.02 -24.39 30.30
C ALA A 70 -6.24 -23.22 30.95
N PRO A 71 -6.57 -22.81 32.19
CA PRO A 71 -6.00 -21.62 32.83
C PRO A 71 -4.49 -21.71 33.13
N THR A 72 -3.89 -22.90 33.07
CA THR A 72 -2.48 -23.13 33.37
C THR A 72 -1.57 -23.11 32.13
N ILE A 73 -2.11 -23.01 30.93
CA ILE A 73 -1.32 -23.05 29.67
C ILE A 73 -0.60 -21.71 29.42
N GLY A 74 -1.18 -20.59 29.83
CA GLY A 74 -0.57 -19.27 29.71
C GLY A 74 -1.55 -18.12 29.90
N GLU A 75 -1.04 -16.89 29.94
CA GLU A 75 -1.88 -15.70 30.09
C GLU A 75 -2.68 -15.41 28.80
N ILE A 76 -4.00 -15.23 28.93
CA ILE A 76 -4.86 -14.79 27.82
C ILE A 76 -5.00 -13.28 27.91
N THR A 77 -4.44 -12.59 26.91
CA THR A 77 -4.46 -11.13 26.84
C THR A 77 -5.60 -10.61 25.94
N PRO A 78 -6.07 -9.36 26.12
CA PRO A 78 -7.10 -8.77 25.25
C PRO A 78 -6.74 -8.77 23.75
N GLU A 79 -5.45 -8.81 23.43
CA GLU A 79 -4.94 -8.85 22.05
C GLU A 79 -5.25 -10.16 21.31
N PHE A 80 -5.64 -11.23 22.02
CA PHE A 80 -5.99 -12.52 21.41
C PHE A 80 -7.39 -12.49 20.82
N TYR A 81 -8.28 -11.68 21.40
CA TYR A 81 -9.65 -11.54 20.94
C TYR A 81 -9.66 -10.88 19.55
N PRO A 82 -10.43 -11.43 18.60
CA PRO A 82 -10.68 -10.76 17.35
C PRO A 82 -11.14 -9.32 17.61
N SER A 83 -10.41 -8.36 17.05
CA SER A 83 -10.82 -6.96 17.11
C SER A 83 -12.29 -6.85 16.69
N GLU A 84 -13.04 -5.94 17.31
CA GLU A 84 -14.36 -5.61 16.78
C GLU A 84 -14.21 -5.18 15.33
N GLU A 85 -14.46 -6.10 14.41
CA GLU A 85 -15.11 -5.72 13.17
C GLU A 85 -16.38 -5.03 13.65
N MET A 86 -16.40 -3.71 13.52
CA MET A 86 -17.64 -2.98 13.58
C MET A 86 -18.54 -3.65 12.55
N LEU A 87 -19.48 -4.48 13.04
CA LEU A 87 -20.70 -4.78 12.31
C LEU A 87 -21.19 -3.44 11.78
N PRO A 88 -21.66 -3.36 10.52
CA PRO A 88 -22.19 -2.10 10.01
C PRO A 88 -23.26 -1.67 11.00
N ALA A 89 -22.95 -0.59 11.74
CA ALA A 89 -23.97 0.13 12.46
C ALA A 89 -25.06 0.39 11.43
N GLU A 90 -26.32 0.09 11.78
CA GLU A 90 -27.43 0.57 10.99
C GLU A 90 -27.16 2.05 10.66
N PRO A 91 -27.36 2.48 9.40
CA PRO A 91 -26.81 3.72 8.89
C PRO A 91 -27.48 4.92 9.57
N SER A 92 -27.02 5.25 10.78
CA SER A 92 -27.31 6.51 11.44
C SER A 92 -26.29 7.52 10.92
N HIS A 93 -26.70 8.17 9.84
CA HIS A 93 -26.19 9.42 9.30
C HIS A 93 -24.69 9.49 8.94
N ALA A 94 -24.49 9.54 7.61
CA ALA A 94 -23.30 10.02 6.90
C ALA A 94 -22.07 9.08 6.86
N THR A 95 -22.24 7.89 6.28
CA THR A 95 -21.16 7.34 5.44
C THR A 95 -20.87 8.40 4.37
N THR A 96 -19.76 9.13 4.45
CA THR A 96 -19.43 10.12 3.41
C THR A 96 -19.16 9.32 2.14
N PRO A 97 -20.06 9.30 1.14
CA PRO A 97 -19.81 8.57 -0.09
C PRO A 97 -18.59 9.22 -0.74
N SER A 98 -17.70 8.42 -1.31
CA SER A 98 -16.56 8.99 -2.05
C SER A 98 -17.07 9.99 -3.09
N PRO A 99 -16.59 11.25 -3.11
CA PRO A 99 -16.96 12.20 -4.15
C PRO A 99 -16.61 11.75 -5.57
N LEU A 100 -15.73 10.75 -5.71
CA LEU A 100 -15.42 10.11 -6.99
C LEU A 100 -16.49 9.10 -7.44
N LYS A 101 -17.53 8.86 -6.64
CA LYS A 101 -18.69 8.03 -6.99
C LYS A 101 -19.94 8.87 -7.26
N SER A 102 -20.20 9.87 -6.42
CA SER A 102 -21.32 10.77 -6.59
C SER A 102 -21.05 12.13 -5.96
N LEU A 103 -21.62 13.17 -6.55
CA LEU A 103 -21.67 14.53 -6.01
C LEU A 103 -23.13 14.94 -5.84
N PRO A 104 -23.48 15.78 -4.84
CA PRO A 104 -24.79 16.41 -4.78
C PRO A 104 -25.05 17.22 -6.06
N GLU A 105 -26.29 17.23 -6.57
CA GLU A 105 -26.64 17.92 -7.82
C GLU A 105 -26.24 19.39 -7.81
N SER A 106 -26.43 20.08 -6.67
CA SER A 106 -26.05 21.49 -6.47
C SER A 106 -24.54 21.74 -6.51
N LEU A 107 -23.72 20.71 -6.31
CA LEU A 107 -22.26 20.75 -6.31
C LEU A 107 -21.66 19.88 -7.43
N SER A 108 -22.48 19.44 -8.38
CA SER A 108 -22.07 18.61 -9.53
C SER A 108 -21.12 19.37 -10.47
N GLY A 109 -21.21 20.69 -10.50
CA GLY A 109 -20.43 21.54 -11.41
C GLY A 109 -21.03 21.68 -12.81
N LYS A 110 -22.21 21.10 -13.07
CA LYS A 110 -22.92 21.26 -14.33
C LYS A 110 -23.07 22.74 -14.74
N PHE A 111 -23.35 23.60 -13.77
CA PHE A 111 -23.50 25.04 -13.92
C PHE A 111 -22.40 25.85 -13.18
N GLY A 112 -21.20 25.28 -13.05
CA GLY A 112 -20.10 25.95 -12.35
C GLY A 112 -19.72 27.30 -12.96
N THR A 113 -19.32 28.27 -12.13
CA THR A 113 -19.07 29.65 -12.58
C THR A 113 -17.87 29.79 -13.52
N ASN A 114 -16.93 28.86 -13.45
CA ASN A 114 -15.75 28.76 -14.30
C ASN A 114 -15.90 27.69 -15.41
N ARG A 115 -17.11 27.24 -15.74
CA ARG A 115 -17.35 26.31 -16.86
C ARG A 115 -17.06 26.96 -18.21
N GLY A 116 -16.33 26.28 -19.09
CA GLY A 116 -16.09 26.76 -20.45
C GLY A 116 -17.39 27.03 -21.21
N THR A 117 -17.42 28.06 -22.07
CA THR A 117 -18.60 28.46 -22.86
C THR A 117 -18.51 28.07 -24.34
N GLY A 118 -17.40 27.45 -24.76
CA GLY A 118 -17.14 27.05 -26.13
C GLY A 118 -17.10 25.52 -26.30
N SER A 119 -16.61 25.06 -27.45
CA SER A 119 -16.38 23.64 -27.70
C SER A 119 -15.40 23.05 -26.69
N THR A 120 -15.84 22.03 -25.95
CA THR A 120 -15.01 21.24 -25.03
C THR A 120 -14.43 20.03 -25.77
N LEU A 121 -13.19 19.66 -25.45
CA LEU A 121 -12.57 18.42 -25.93
C LEU A 121 -12.99 17.20 -25.10
N LEU A 122 -13.73 17.41 -24.00
CA LEU A 122 -14.26 16.36 -23.13
C LEU A 122 -15.77 16.21 -23.33
N GLU A 123 -16.21 14.97 -23.45
CA GLU A 123 -17.61 14.56 -23.28
C GLU A 123 -17.91 14.42 -21.77
N ALA A 124 -17.97 15.56 -21.07
CA ALA A 124 -18.23 15.61 -19.64
C ALA A 124 -19.20 16.74 -19.30
N ASP A 125 -20.34 16.37 -18.72
CA ASP A 125 -21.42 17.28 -18.37
C ASP A 125 -21.26 17.87 -16.96
N ASN A 126 -20.51 17.19 -16.10
CA ASN A 126 -20.26 17.58 -14.71
C ASN A 126 -18.80 17.35 -14.29
N ASP A 127 -18.44 17.84 -13.10
CA ASP A 127 -17.07 17.84 -12.60
C ASP A 127 -16.54 16.42 -12.38
N LEU A 128 -17.43 15.50 -11.98
CA LEU A 128 -17.05 14.13 -11.70
C LEU A 128 -16.63 13.40 -12.98
N GLU A 129 -17.41 13.51 -14.05
CA GLU A 129 -17.08 12.97 -15.37
C GLU A 129 -15.78 13.55 -15.93
N ALA A 130 -15.55 14.86 -15.70
CA ALA A 130 -14.33 15.52 -16.15
C ALA A 130 -13.09 15.03 -15.39
N VAL A 131 -13.21 14.80 -14.07
CA VAL A 131 -12.15 14.19 -13.25
C VAL A 131 -11.87 12.75 -13.69
N HIS A 132 -12.89 11.95 -13.98
CA HIS A 132 -12.72 10.59 -14.51
C HIS A 132 -12.02 10.60 -15.87
N SER A 133 -12.37 11.54 -16.74
CA SER A 133 -11.71 11.75 -18.04
C SER A 133 -10.23 12.10 -17.86
N TRP A 134 -9.89 12.97 -16.91
CA TRP A 134 -8.51 13.29 -16.58
C TRP A 134 -7.73 12.06 -16.07
N LEU A 135 -8.31 11.31 -15.14
CA LEU A 135 -7.69 10.09 -14.59
C LEU A 135 -7.43 9.06 -15.70
N LYS A 136 -8.40 8.84 -16.59
CA LYS A 136 -8.25 7.95 -17.76
C LYS A 136 -7.12 8.42 -18.69
N ALA A 137 -7.01 9.73 -18.94
CA ALA A 137 -6.03 10.28 -19.86
C ALA A 137 -4.60 10.37 -19.29
N ARG A 138 -4.44 10.65 -17.99
CA ARG A 138 -3.13 11.00 -17.38
C ARG A 138 -2.57 9.96 -16.42
N ALA A 139 -3.36 8.97 -16.00
CA ALA A 139 -2.96 8.05 -14.95
C ALA A 139 -2.92 6.57 -15.41
N ALA A 140 -2.14 6.29 -16.47
CA ALA A 140 -1.98 4.93 -17.00
C ALA A 140 -1.32 3.96 -15.99
N ASN A 141 -0.39 4.44 -15.15
CA ASN A 141 0.26 3.63 -14.12
C ASN A 141 -0.66 3.47 -12.90
N PRO A 142 -0.92 2.25 -12.38
CA PRO A 142 -1.79 2.04 -11.23
C PRO A 142 -1.41 2.83 -9.97
N ASN A 143 -0.11 3.02 -9.70
CA ASN A 143 0.35 3.80 -8.55
C ASN A 143 0.09 5.29 -8.74
N THR A 144 0.33 5.79 -9.96
CA THR A 144 0.02 7.19 -10.31
C THR A 144 -1.48 7.43 -10.24
N ARG A 145 -2.29 6.47 -10.71
CA ARG A 145 -3.75 6.51 -10.62
C ARG A 145 -4.24 6.57 -9.19
N ALA A 146 -3.79 5.64 -8.35
CA ALA A 146 -4.16 5.64 -6.93
C ALA A 146 -3.75 6.95 -6.23
N GLN A 147 -2.59 7.53 -6.58
CA GLN A 147 -2.19 8.82 -6.07
C GLN A 147 -3.10 9.96 -6.56
N TYR A 148 -3.37 10.02 -7.87
CA TYR A 148 -4.19 11.08 -8.46
C TYR A 148 -5.65 11.01 -8.01
N GLU A 149 -6.24 9.81 -7.95
CA GLU A 149 -7.58 9.58 -7.38
C GLU A 149 -7.65 10.09 -5.95
N LYS A 150 -6.69 9.71 -5.10
CA LYS A 150 -6.65 10.12 -3.70
C LYS A 150 -6.56 11.65 -3.54
N GLU A 151 -5.70 12.32 -4.31
CA GLU A 151 -5.55 13.79 -4.18
C GLU A 151 -6.70 14.56 -4.85
N ALA A 152 -7.28 14.05 -5.96
CA ALA A 152 -8.48 14.62 -6.57
C ALA A 152 -9.69 14.49 -5.65
N GLU A 153 -9.87 13.33 -5.01
CA GLU A 153 -10.91 13.11 -4.01
C GLU A 153 -10.77 14.06 -2.83
N ARG A 154 -9.56 14.20 -2.26
CA ARG A 154 -9.30 15.14 -1.18
C ARG A 154 -9.64 16.57 -1.56
N PHE A 155 -9.32 16.96 -2.78
CA PHE A 155 -9.66 18.28 -3.29
C PHE A 155 -11.18 18.46 -3.45
N LEU A 156 -11.88 17.48 -4.03
CA LEU A 156 -13.34 17.49 -4.16
C LEU A 156 -14.04 17.55 -2.80
N LEU A 157 -13.57 16.80 -1.81
CA LEU A 157 -14.07 16.90 -0.43
C LEU A 157 -13.84 18.30 0.12
N TRP A 158 -12.65 18.87 -0.06
CA TRP A 158 -12.35 20.23 0.39
C TRP A 158 -13.24 21.27 -0.30
N SER A 159 -13.36 21.27 -1.63
CA SER A 159 -14.16 22.26 -2.33
C SER A 159 -15.65 22.13 -1.99
N THR A 160 -16.17 20.92 -1.90
CA THR A 160 -17.61 20.69 -1.66
C THR A 160 -17.99 20.85 -0.19
N MET A 161 -17.16 20.40 0.75
CA MET A 161 -17.49 20.45 2.19
C MET A 161 -17.01 21.75 2.85
N GLU A 162 -15.75 22.15 2.63
CA GLU A 162 -15.18 23.35 3.24
C GLU A 162 -15.65 24.62 2.54
N ARG A 163 -15.54 24.64 1.20
CA ARG A 163 -15.88 25.83 0.40
C ARG A 163 -17.34 25.89 -0.05
N GLN A 164 -18.07 24.78 0.04
CA GLN A 164 -19.45 24.66 -0.48
C GLN A 164 -19.54 25.07 -1.95
N LYS A 165 -18.54 24.71 -2.74
CA LYS A 165 -18.42 25.01 -4.16
C LYS A 165 -18.16 23.74 -4.97
N ALA A 166 -18.80 23.67 -6.13
CA ALA A 166 -18.39 22.73 -7.18
C ALA A 166 -16.92 22.99 -7.57
N LEU A 167 -16.22 21.97 -8.07
CA LEU A 167 -14.83 22.09 -8.52
C LEU A 167 -14.70 23.13 -9.63
N SER A 168 -15.66 23.17 -10.56
CA SER A 168 -15.75 24.18 -11.63
C SER A 168 -16.23 25.56 -11.16
N SER A 169 -16.44 25.77 -9.86
CA SER A 169 -16.70 27.10 -9.27
C SER A 169 -15.55 27.59 -8.38
N VAL A 170 -14.46 26.82 -8.27
CA VAL A 170 -13.25 27.22 -7.53
C VAL A 170 -12.56 28.37 -8.29
N GLY A 171 -12.39 29.50 -7.61
CA GLY A 171 -11.65 30.66 -8.12
C GLY A 171 -10.21 30.72 -7.62
N THR A 172 -9.47 31.76 -8.05
CA THR A 172 -8.06 32.00 -7.67
C THR A 172 -7.90 32.13 -6.15
N ASP A 173 -8.81 32.84 -5.47
CA ASP A 173 -8.76 33.01 -4.01
C ASP A 173 -8.93 31.67 -3.27
N ASP A 174 -9.86 30.83 -3.75
CA ASP A 174 -10.06 29.48 -3.21
C ASP A 174 -8.80 28.62 -3.45
N ALA A 175 -8.18 28.72 -4.63
CA ALA A 175 -6.95 27.99 -4.93
C ALA A 175 -5.80 28.38 -3.97
N ALA A 176 -5.67 29.65 -3.59
CA ALA A 176 -4.72 30.09 -2.56
C ALA A 176 -5.09 29.57 -1.16
N LEU A 177 -6.38 29.56 -0.82
CA LEU A 177 -6.88 29.02 0.46
C LEU A 177 -6.59 27.52 0.60
N TYR A 178 -6.66 26.72 -0.47
CA TYR A 178 -6.34 25.30 -0.39
C TYR A 178 -4.93 25.03 0.14
N TYR A 179 -3.95 25.86 -0.26
CA TYR A 179 -2.58 25.78 0.27
C TYR A 179 -2.53 26.14 1.75
N ARG A 180 -3.14 27.26 2.15
CA ARG A 180 -3.20 27.71 3.54
C ARG A 180 -3.87 26.67 4.43
N TRP A 181 -4.93 26.05 3.94
CA TRP A 181 -5.66 24.97 4.60
C TRP A 181 -4.78 23.74 4.83
N LEU A 182 -4.08 23.25 3.80
CA LEU A 182 -3.12 22.14 3.94
C LEU A 182 -1.94 22.45 4.87
N GLU A 183 -1.54 23.72 4.95
CA GLU A 183 -0.51 24.18 5.87
C GLU A 183 -0.99 24.18 7.33
N ALA A 184 -2.23 24.59 7.60
CA ALA A 184 -2.80 24.65 8.94
C ALA A 184 -3.27 23.29 9.48
N LEU A 185 -3.79 22.41 8.62
CA LEU A 185 -4.47 21.18 9.03
C LEU A 185 -3.57 20.27 9.88
N GLY A 186 -4.06 19.94 11.08
CA GLY A 186 -3.40 19.11 12.09
C GLY A 186 -2.24 19.80 12.81
N ARG A 187 -2.15 21.14 12.74
CA ARG A 187 -1.02 21.91 13.30
C ARG A 187 -1.43 23.17 14.07
N THR A 188 -2.61 23.68 13.84
CA THR A 188 -3.17 24.80 14.60
C THR A 188 -4.05 24.28 15.71
N ASP A 189 -4.16 25.04 16.80
CA ASP A 189 -5.16 24.79 17.82
C ASP A 189 -6.58 24.94 17.24
N GLU A 190 -7.56 24.26 17.84
CA GLU A 190 -8.93 24.21 17.30
C GLU A 190 -9.61 25.58 17.33
N THR A 191 -9.27 26.44 18.29
CA THR A 191 -9.82 27.80 18.39
C THR A 191 -9.32 28.68 17.24
N CYS A 192 -8.02 28.70 16.96
CA CYS A 192 -7.44 29.40 15.82
C CYS A 192 -7.92 28.81 14.49
N TRP A 193 -8.05 27.48 14.41
CA TRP A 193 -8.61 26.80 13.25
C TRP A 193 -10.03 27.28 12.92
N ALA A 194 -10.92 27.32 13.92
CA ALA A 194 -12.31 27.74 13.77
C ALA A 194 -12.48 29.21 13.35
N GLN A 195 -11.45 30.06 13.54
CA GLN A 195 -11.46 31.45 13.04
C GLN A 195 -11.27 31.52 11.52
N SER A 196 -10.64 30.52 10.90
CA SER A 196 -10.28 30.52 9.48
C SER A 196 -11.07 29.51 8.65
N TRP A 197 -11.57 28.44 9.28
CA TRP A 197 -12.13 27.27 8.60
C TRP A 197 -13.45 26.84 9.22
N ARG A 198 -14.37 26.39 8.36
CA ARG A 198 -15.75 26.04 8.70
C ARG A 198 -15.85 24.70 9.43
N LEU A 199 -15.16 23.68 8.94
CA LEU A 199 -15.27 22.33 9.50
C LEU A 199 -14.13 22.05 10.47
N PRO A 200 -14.38 21.40 11.62
CA PRO A 200 -13.34 21.10 12.60
C PRO A 200 -12.27 20.18 12.02
N GLN A 201 -11.07 20.18 12.59
CA GLN A 201 -9.96 19.37 12.08
C GLN A 201 -10.27 17.86 12.11
N THR A 202 -11.11 17.42 13.05
CA THR A 202 -11.60 16.04 13.20
C THR A 202 -12.52 15.60 12.07
N ALA A 203 -13.04 16.52 11.24
CA ALA A 203 -13.76 16.18 10.00
C ALA A 203 -12.81 15.75 8.87
N TRP A 204 -11.49 15.98 9.03
CA TRP A 204 -10.48 15.75 8.00
C TRP A 204 -9.41 14.74 8.40
N ILE A 205 -9.07 14.69 9.68
CA ILE A 205 -8.06 13.79 10.24
C ILE A 205 -8.75 12.69 11.04
N GLY A 206 -8.38 11.43 10.75
CA GLY A 206 -8.87 10.26 11.45
C GLY A 206 -7.81 9.18 11.60
N GLN A 207 -8.20 8.05 12.17
CA GLN A 207 -7.31 6.93 12.41
C GLN A 207 -6.76 6.36 11.11
N LYS A 208 -5.47 6.02 11.13
CA LYS A 208 -4.79 5.41 9.99
C LYS A 208 -5.46 4.08 9.65
N ASN A 209 -5.72 3.86 8.36
CA ASN A 209 -6.30 2.63 7.80
C ASN A 209 -7.76 2.36 8.23
N ALA A 210 -8.51 3.36 8.69
CA ALA A 210 -9.95 3.21 8.86
C ALA A 210 -10.60 2.70 7.55
N PRO A 211 -11.49 1.68 7.60
CA PRO A 211 -12.17 1.18 6.41
C PRO A 211 -12.95 2.28 5.71
N ARG A 212 -12.96 2.28 4.37
CA ARG A 212 -13.51 3.39 3.57
C ARG A 212 -14.98 3.73 3.84
N LEU A 213 -15.78 2.72 4.17
CA LEU A 213 -17.21 2.87 4.46
C LEU A 213 -17.49 3.01 5.97
N SER A 214 -16.44 3.12 6.79
CA SER A 214 -16.58 3.36 8.22
C SER A 214 -16.93 4.82 8.51
N SER A 215 -17.74 5.07 9.54
CA SER A 215 -18.00 6.40 10.10
C SER A 215 -16.73 7.08 10.62
N THR A 216 -15.70 6.30 10.97
CA THR A 216 -14.39 6.78 11.43
C THR A 216 -13.45 7.15 10.29
N TRP A 217 -13.82 6.89 9.04
CA TRP A 217 -12.97 7.21 7.89
C TRP A 217 -12.83 8.71 7.71
N ARG A 218 -11.59 9.15 7.46
CA ARG A 218 -11.26 10.54 7.16
C ARG A 218 -10.23 10.61 6.04
N PRO A 219 -10.25 11.68 5.23
CA PRO A 219 -9.37 11.81 4.06
C PRO A 219 -7.87 11.91 4.41
N PHE A 220 -7.52 12.29 5.64
CA PHE A 220 -6.15 12.41 6.13
C PHE A 220 -5.93 11.55 7.37
N ASN A 221 -4.74 10.97 7.49
CA ASN A 221 -4.31 10.23 8.68
C ASN A 221 -3.51 11.12 9.66
N GLY A 222 -3.46 12.43 9.40
CA GLY A 222 -2.64 13.40 10.12
C GLY A 222 -2.11 14.53 9.21
N PRO A 223 -1.36 15.48 9.80
CA PRO A 223 -0.77 16.60 9.07
C PRO A 223 0.19 16.14 7.96
N LEU A 224 0.06 16.73 6.76
CA LEU A 224 0.88 16.35 5.61
C LEU A 224 2.29 16.93 5.67
N SER A 225 3.32 16.08 5.51
CA SER A 225 4.72 16.54 5.33
C SER A 225 4.89 17.52 4.15
N PRO A 226 6.01 18.29 4.06
CA PRO A 226 6.27 19.16 2.92
C PRO A 226 6.22 18.44 1.57
N ALA A 227 6.78 17.23 1.50
CA ALA A 227 6.78 16.42 0.30
C ALA A 227 5.35 15.96 -0.07
N SER A 228 4.54 15.62 0.93
CA SER A 228 3.14 15.24 0.74
C SER A 228 2.27 16.42 0.29
N ARG A 229 2.46 17.61 0.87
CA ARG A 229 1.78 18.85 0.42
C ARG A 229 2.17 19.21 -1.01
N LYS A 230 3.46 19.08 -1.36
CA LYS A 230 3.93 19.25 -2.75
C LYS A 230 3.24 18.26 -3.69
N ALA A 231 3.18 16.98 -3.31
CA ALA A 231 2.54 15.95 -4.12
C ALA A 231 1.04 16.19 -4.33
N ALA A 232 0.31 16.54 -3.26
CA ALA A 232 -1.12 16.85 -3.31
C ALA A 232 -1.40 18.03 -4.23
N THR A 233 -0.75 19.17 -3.97
CA THR A 233 -0.93 20.39 -4.77
C THR A 233 -0.48 20.25 -6.22
N THR A 234 0.57 19.46 -6.49
CA THR A 234 1.00 19.15 -7.87
C THR A 234 -0.08 18.36 -8.61
N ALA A 235 -0.68 17.34 -7.98
CA ALA A 235 -1.74 16.55 -8.60
C ALA A 235 -2.97 17.41 -8.91
N VAL A 236 -3.40 18.25 -7.96
CA VAL A 236 -4.52 19.20 -8.16
C VAL A 236 -4.23 20.18 -9.30
N ARG A 237 -3.02 20.75 -9.36
CA ARG A 237 -2.63 21.63 -10.48
C ARG A 237 -2.67 20.92 -11.83
N LEU A 238 -2.21 19.68 -11.90
CA LEU A 238 -2.26 18.88 -13.13
C LEU A 238 -3.70 18.61 -13.57
N LEU A 239 -4.61 18.37 -12.62
CA LEU A 239 -6.05 18.26 -12.89
C LEU A 239 -6.60 19.56 -13.48
N PHE A 240 -6.45 20.69 -12.81
CA PHE A 240 -6.99 21.97 -13.31
C PHE A 240 -6.33 22.42 -14.62
N THR A 241 -5.02 22.16 -14.80
CA THR A 241 -4.34 22.42 -16.08
C THR A 241 -4.96 21.61 -17.21
N PHE A 242 -5.28 20.33 -16.97
CA PHE A 242 -5.94 19.49 -17.95
C PHE A 242 -7.33 20.03 -18.28
N LEU A 243 -8.15 20.30 -17.26
CA LEU A 243 -9.52 20.77 -17.44
C LEU A 243 -9.60 22.13 -18.17
N ALA A 244 -8.67 23.04 -17.91
CA ALA A 244 -8.58 24.30 -18.63
C ALA A 244 -8.12 24.09 -20.09
N LYS A 245 -7.07 23.27 -20.31
CA LYS A 245 -6.55 22.99 -21.67
C LYS A 245 -7.53 22.23 -22.56
N THR A 246 -8.46 21.48 -21.99
CA THR A 246 -9.52 20.79 -22.73
C THR A 246 -10.77 21.64 -22.92
N GLY A 247 -10.80 22.88 -22.43
CA GLY A 247 -11.95 23.77 -22.51
C GLY A 247 -13.09 23.44 -21.54
N TYR A 248 -12.91 22.48 -20.62
CA TYR A 248 -13.91 22.17 -19.59
C TYR A 248 -14.06 23.34 -18.60
N LEU A 249 -12.94 24.00 -18.26
CA LEU A 249 -12.91 25.26 -17.50
C LEU A 249 -12.50 26.43 -18.40
N LYS A 250 -12.98 27.64 -18.11
CA LYS A 250 -12.56 28.88 -18.81
C LYS A 250 -11.09 29.20 -18.53
N SER A 251 -10.65 29.01 -17.29
CA SER A 251 -9.28 29.27 -16.86
C SER A 251 -8.84 28.35 -15.72
N ASN A 252 -7.53 28.22 -15.50
CA ASN A 252 -6.99 27.49 -14.37
C ASN A 252 -6.80 28.42 -13.15
N PRO A 253 -7.55 28.24 -12.04
CA PRO A 253 -7.46 29.11 -10.87
C PRO A 253 -6.10 29.04 -10.16
N PHE A 254 -5.28 28.02 -10.43
CA PHE A 254 -3.96 27.87 -9.82
C PHE A 254 -2.85 28.62 -10.55
N ASP A 255 -3.07 29.15 -11.76
CA ASP A 255 -2.01 29.77 -12.56
C ASP A 255 -1.43 31.02 -11.89
N GLN A 256 -2.24 31.76 -11.14
CA GLN A 256 -1.82 32.97 -10.41
C GLN A 256 -1.43 32.70 -8.94
N VAL A 257 -1.48 31.45 -8.50
CA VAL A 257 -1.10 31.06 -7.13
C VAL A 257 0.33 30.51 -7.16
N SER A 258 1.17 30.92 -6.21
CA SER A 258 2.52 30.36 -6.09
C SER A 258 2.49 28.84 -5.91
N SER A 259 3.32 28.13 -6.67
CA SER A 259 3.50 26.68 -6.54
C SER A 259 4.48 26.30 -5.41
N LYS A 260 5.11 27.28 -4.77
CA LYS A 260 6.08 27.08 -3.70
C LYS A 260 5.38 26.56 -2.45
N ILE A 261 5.86 25.42 -1.94
CA ILE A 261 5.41 24.89 -0.65
C ILE A 261 6.20 25.56 0.46
N ARG A 262 5.48 26.20 1.39
CA ARG A 262 6.07 26.81 2.57
C ARG A 262 6.56 25.71 3.52
N LEU A 263 7.82 25.83 3.95
CA LEU A 263 8.34 25.08 5.08
C LEU A 263 7.84 25.74 6.37
N LEU A 264 7.20 24.94 7.23
CA LEU A 264 6.72 25.37 8.53
C LEU A 264 7.82 25.20 9.59
N PRO A 265 7.67 25.80 10.79
CA PRO A 265 8.60 25.57 11.90
C PRO A 265 8.83 24.07 12.14
N GLY A 266 10.10 23.67 12.28
CA GLY A 266 10.51 22.28 12.43
C GLY A 266 10.61 21.48 11.11
N GLU A 267 10.21 22.06 9.97
CA GLU A 267 10.39 21.45 8.65
C GLU A 267 11.62 22.02 7.92
N GLY A 268 12.16 21.26 6.97
CA GLY A 268 13.24 21.76 6.09
C GLY A 268 14.65 21.58 6.61
N ALA A 269 14.83 20.99 7.80
CA ALA A 269 16.11 20.44 8.20
C ALA A 269 16.65 19.55 7.07
N PRO A 270 17.90 19.74 6.62
CA PRO A 270 18.51 18.87 5.63
C PRO A 270 18.32 17.44 6.12
N LYS A 271 17.64 16.62 5.32
CA LYS A 271 17.62 15.18 5.60
C LYS A 271 19.08 14.77 5.55
N ALA A 272 19.64 14.35 6.69
CA ALA A 272 20.87 13.59 6.67
C ALA A 272 20.57 12.34 5.83
N PHE A 273 20.88 12.38 4.54
CA PHE A 273 20.66 11.26 3.62
C PHE A 273 21.40 10.00 4.11
N ALA A 274 22.41 10.19 4.98
CA ALA A 274 23.12 9.16 5.71
C ALA A 274 22.19 8.28 6.59
N ASP A 275 21.12 8.81 7.18
CA ASP A 275 20.33 8.10 8.21
C ASP A 275 19.34 7.05 7.64
N ARG A 276 19.26 6.91 6.31
CA ARG A 276 18.38 5.93 5.65
C ARG A 276 19.13 4.83 4.93
N SER A 277 20.46 4.91 4.89
CA SER A 277 21.30 3.84 4.37
C SER A 277 21.74 2.99 5.56
N LEU A 278 21.80 1.67 5.35
CA LEU A 278 22.33 0.78 6.36
C LEU A 278 23.83 1.07 6.55
N SER A 279 24.26 1.21 7.79
CA SER A 279 25.67 1.34 8.14
C SER A 279 26.43 0.05 7.80
N ALA A 280 27.77 0.12 7.77
CA ALA A 280 28.59 -1.07 7.55
C ALA A 280 28.27 -2.19 8.56
N ARG A 281 28.11 -1.83 9.84
CA ARG A 281 27.72 -2.76 10.91
C ARG A 281 26.34 -3.36 10.70
N GLN A 282 25.34 -2.56 10.31
CA GLN A 282 24.00 -3.09 10.02
C GLN A 282 24.00 -4.05 8.82
N TRP A 283 24.87 -3.79 7.83
CA TRP A 283 25.06 -4.72 6.72
C TRP A 283 25.75 -6.03 7.13
N GLU A 284 26.68 -5.96 8.08
CA GLU A 284 27.32 -7.14 8.67
C GLU A 284 26.28 -7.98 9.41
N GLU A 285 25.48 -7.38 10.29
CA GLU A 285 24.37 -8.04 11.00
C GLU A 285 23.37 -8.72 10.05
N ILE A 286 23.01 -8.07 8.93
CA ILE A 286 22.15 -8.66 7.89
C ILE A 286 22.83 -9.86 7.22
N SER A 287 24.13 -9.76 6.96
CA SER A 287 24.89 -10.83 6.29
C SER A 287 25.05 -12.04 7.21
N GLU A 288 25.37 -11.82 8.48
CA GLU A 288 25.43 -12.86 9.52
C GLU A 288 24.08 -13.55 9.69
N HIS A 289 22.99 -12.78 9.78
CA HIS A 289 21.65 -13.34 9.88
C HIS A 289 21.31 -14.18 8.66
N LEU A 290 21.60 -13.69 7.45
CA LEU A 290 21.37 -14.43 6.21
C LEU A 290 22.14 -15.74 6.22
N GLU A 291 23.41 -15.74 6.63
CA GLU A 291 24.24 -16.95 6.66
C GLU A 291 23.80 -17.94 7.73
N ALA A 292 23.26 -17.48 8.86
CA ALA A 292 22.68 -18.33 9.90
C ALA A 292 21.33 -18.97 9.52
N MET A 293 20.64 -18.46 8.49
CA MET A 293 19.37 -19.07 8.03
C MET A 293 19.59 -20.51 7.54
N PRO A 294 18.59 -21.41 7.71
CA PRO A 294 18.63 -22.73 7.10
C PRO A 294 18.80 -22.67 5.58
N GLU A 295 19.58 -23.60 5.03
CA GLU A 295 19.70 -23.72 3.58
C GLU A 295 18.35 -24.04 2.95
N GLY A 296 18.05 -23.39 1.82
CA GLY A 296 16.81 -23.61 1.11
C GLY A 296 16.40 -22.47 0.18
N PRO A 297 15.26 -22.62 -0.51
CA PRO A 297 14.79 -21.65 -1.51
C PRO A 297 14.58 -20.22 -0.97
N ALA A 298 14.22 -20.08 0.31
CA ALA A 298 14.03 -18.79 0.96
C ALA A 298 15.36 -18.01 1.07
N LYS A 299 16.38 -18.65 1.67
CA LYS A 299 17.74 -18.11 1.82
C LYS A 299 18.38 -17.82 0.45
N ALA A 300 18.29 -18.76 -0.49
CA ALA A 300 18.82 -18.58 -1.86
C ALA A 300 18.18 -17.38 -2.58
N ARG A 301 16.85 -17.21 -2.45
CA ARG A 301 16.15 -16.05 -3.01
C ARG A 301 16.57 -14.74 -2.35
N LEU A 302 16.72 -14.72 -1.01
CA LEU A 302 17.19 -13.54 -0.30
C LEU A 302 18.60 -13.12 -0.72
N ARG A 303 19.52 -14.07 -0.93
CA ARG A 303 20.86 -13.78 -1.49
C ARG A 303 20.77 -13.05 -2.84
N VAL A 304 19.88 -13.47 -3.74
CA VAL A 304 19.64 -12.75 -5.01
C VAL A 304 19.05 -11.37 -4.78
N ILE A 305 18.03 -11.23 -3.93
CA ILE A 305 17.39 -9.95 -3.61
C ILE A 305 18.42 -8.95 -3.06
N LEU A 306 19.28 -9.38 -2.13
CA LEU A 306 20.32 -8.56 -1.54
C LEU A 306 21.41 -8.21 -2.57
N SER A 307 21.79 -9.13 -3.45
CA SER A 307 22.72 -8.85 -4.55
C SER A 307 22.18 -7.77 -5.50
N PHE A 308 20.88 -7.83 -5.83
CA PHE A 308 20.23 -6.82 -6.65
C PHE A 308 20.07 -5.47 -5.95
N GLY A 309 19.69 -5.47 -4.67
CA GLY A 309 19.49 -4.25 -3.89
C GLY A 309 20.81 -3.56 -3.53
N LYS A 310 21.70 -4.28 -2.83
CA LYS A 310 22.99 -3.76 -2.34
C LYS A 310 24.01 -3.62 -3.48
N GLY A 311 24.15 -4.64 -4.32
CA GLY A 311 25.18 -4.69 -5.36
C GLY A 311 24.84 -3.85 -6.58
N LEU A 312 23.60 -3.94 -7.08
CA LEU A 312 23.17 -3.28 -8.32
C LEU A 312 22.32 -2.02 -8.09
N GLY A 313 21.88 -1.74 -6.86
CA GLY A 313 21.02 -0.58 -6.59
C GLY A 313 19.67 -0.64 -7.31
N MET A 314 19.17 -1.84 -7.62
CA MET A 314 17.89 -2.02 -8.30
C MET A 314 16.73 -1.59 -7.40
N ARG A 315 15.67 -1.04 -7.99
CA ARG A 315 14.42 -0.78 -7.26
C ARG A 315 13.63 -2.07 -7.11
N ALA A 316 12.83 -2.19 -6.06
CA ALA A 316 11.98 -3.36 -5.83
C ALA A 316 11.15 -3.78 -7.07
N SER A 317 10.56 -2.83 -7.80
CA SER A 317 9.81 -3.13 -9.02
C SER A 317 10.67 -3.68 -10.16
N GLU A 318 11.93 -3.24 -10.25
CA GLU A 318 12.90 -3.71 -11.25
C GLU A 318 13.35 -5.13 -10.89
N MET A 319 13.60 -5.41 -9.61
CA MET A 319 13.95 -6.76 -9.13
C MET A 319 12.82 -7.75 -9.41
N ILE A 320 11.58 -7.37 -9.09
CA ILE A 320 10.39 -8.20 -9.29
C ILE A 320 10.16 -8.52 -10.77
N GLY A 321 10.42 -7.55 -11.66
CA GLY A 321 10.26 -7.72 -13.10
C GLY A 321 11.45 -8.38 -13.80
N ALA A 322 12.55 -8.65 -13.09
CA ALA A 322 13.78 -9.12 -13.69
C ALA A 322 13.62 -10.51 -14.32
N LYS A 323 14.06 -10.65 -15.56
CA LYS A 323 13.99 -11.87 -16.36
C LYS A 323 15.40 -12.34 -16.75
N THR A 324 15.60 -13.64 -16.97
CA THR A 324 16.92 -14.18 -17.34
C THR A 324 17.44 -13.58 -18.63
N GLY A 325 16.58 -13.29 -19.61
CA GLY A 325 16.95 -12.64 -20.86
C GLY A 325 17.37 -11.18 -20.72
N TRP A 326 17.22 -10.56 -19.53
CA TRP A 326 17.79 -9.23 -19.27
C TRP A 326 19.29 -9.29 -19.04
N ILE A 327 19.83 -10.46 -18.67
CA ILE A 327 21.27 -10.66 -18.51
C ILE A 327 21.84 -10.99 -19.88
N THR A 328 22.77 -10.15 -20.35
CA THR A 328 23.36 -10.26 -21.68
C THR A 328 24.84 -9.90 -21.61
N THR A 329 25.64 -10.53 -22.46
CA THR A 329 27.03 -10.16 -22.65
C THR A 329 27.12 -9.02 -23.65
N ARG A 330 27.82 -7.95 -23.27
CA ARG A 330 28.11 -6.81 -24.15
C ARG A 330 29.60 -6.59 -24.25
N ARG A 331 30.08 -6.33 -25.46
CA ARG A 331 31.45 -5.95 -25.69
C ARG A 331 31.63 -4.45 -25.45
N ILE A 332 32.50 -4.08 -24.53
CA ILE A 332 32.92 -2.70 -24.25
C ILE A 332 34.43 -2.62 -24.48
N GLY A 333 34.82 -2.00 -25.60
CA GLY A 333 36.19 -2.09 -26.11
C GLY A 333 36.52 -3.52 -26.51
N ASP A 334 37.60 -4.07 -25.94
CA ASP A 334 38.05 -5.45 -26.17
C ASP A 334 37.64 -6.43 -25.06
N LYS A 335 36.76 -6.01 -24.14
CA LYS A 335 36.29 -6.85 -23.04
C LYS A 335 34.81 -7.15 -23.19
N ASP A 336 34.47 -8.41 -23.02
CA ASP A 336 33.10 -8.85 -22.84
C ASP A 336 32.70 -8.67 -21.37
N ILE A 337 31.58 -7.98 -21.15
CA ILE A 337 31.06 -7.65 -19.83
C ILE A 337 29.61 -8.14 -19.77
N THR A 338 29.32 -8.97 -18.77
CA THR A 338 27.94 -9.36 -18.44
C THR A 338 27.22 -8.16 -17.84
N VAL A 339 26.08 -7.79 -18.41
CA VAL A 339 25.24 -6.70 -17.94
C VAL A 339 23.80 -7.16 -17.79
N ILE A 340 23.05 -6.49 -16.92
CA ILE A 340 21.59 -6.60 -16.85
C ILE A 340 20.94 -5.36 -17.45
N GLU A 341 20.07 -5.55 -18.43
CA GLU A 341 19.29 -4.51 -19.10
C GLU A 341 17.98 -4.27 -18.35
N ILE A 342 17.88 -3.13 -17.66
CA ILE A 342 16.74 -2.78 -16.79
C ILE A 342 15.90 -1.71 -17.44
N VAL A 343 14.60 -1.98 -17.61
CA VAL A 343 13.61 -0.97 -17.98
C VAL A 343 13.18 -0.21 -16.73
N GLY A 344 13.67 1.03 -16.61
CA GLY A 344 13.40 1.91 -15.48
C GLY A 344 12.15 2.78 -15.65
N LYS A 345 11.98 3.76 -14.76
CA LYS A 345 10.85 4.71 -14.79
C LYS A 345 10.82 5.48 -16.13
N GLY A 346 9.66 5.45 -16.79
CA GLY A 346 9.42 6.14 -18.07
C GLY A 346 10.03 5.41 -19.27
N ASP A 347 10.07 4.07 -19.21
CA ASP A 347 10.57 3.16 -20.24
C ASP A 347 12.02 3.41 -20.65
N LYS A 348 12.80 4.02 -19.76
CA LYS A 348 14.22 4.27 -19.97
C LYS A 348 15.02 3.01 -19.63
N ILE A 349 15.68 2.45 -20.63
CA ILE A 349 16.58 1.31 -20.47
C ILE A 349 17.91 1.79 -19.89
N ARG A 350 18.39 1.14 -18.83
CA ARG A 350 19.76 1.30 -18.33
C ARG A 350 20.45 -0.06 -18.20
N ARG A 351 21.76 -0.07 -18.39
CA ARG A 351 22.61 -1.26 -18.23
C ARG A 351 23.38 -1.16 -16.93
N LEU A 352 23.40 -2.24 -16.16
CA LEU A 352 24.25 -2.36 -14.98
C LEU A 352 25.18 -3.57 -15.16
N PRO A 353 26.50 -3.43 -14.91
CA PRO A 353 27.40 -4.57 -14.87
C PRO A 353 26.93 -5.59 -13.83
N VAL A 354 26.96 -6.87 -14.17
CA VAL A 354 26.65 -7.97 -13.25
C VAL A 354 27.98 -8.62 -12.84
N PRO A 355 28.41 -8.47 -11.57
CA PRO A 355 29.58 -9.17 -11.07
C PRO A 355 29.39 -10.68 -11.14
N GLU A 356 30.47 -11.43 -11.37
CA GLU A 356 30.46 -12.90 -11.46
C GLU A 356 29.78 -13.55 -10.24
N GLN A 357 30.10 -13.08 -9.02
CA GLN A 357 29.45 -13.56 -7.79
C GLN A 357 27.92 -13.36 -7.78
N THR A 358 27.43 -12.27 -8.37
CA THR A 358 25.99 -12.03 -8.52
C THR A 358 25.37 -12.98 -9.52
N GLU A 359 26.06 -13.24 -10.64
CA GLU A 359 25.63 -14.19 -11.65
C GLU A 359 25.57 -15.63 -11.08
N GLU A 360 26.59 -16.04 -10.32
CA GLU A 360 26.62 -17.31 -9.62
C GLU A 360 25.48 -17.44 -8.61
N THR A 361 25.22 -16.38 -7.84
CA THR A 361 24.10 -16.35 -6.88
C THR A 361 22.75 -16.53 -7.60
N ILE A 362 22.57 -15.91 -8.78
CA ILE A 362 21.38 -16.08 -9.62
C ILE A 362 21.27 -17.52 -10.11
N ASN A 363 22.36 -18.08 -10.65
CA ASN A 363 22.40 -19.44 -11.18
C ASN A 363 22.15 -20.49 -10.07
N ALA A 364 22.71 -20.30 -8.87
CA ALA A 364 22.44 -21.14 -7.71
C ALA A 364 20.96 -21.11 -7.32
N TYR A 365 20.34 -19.92 -7.30
CA TYR A 365 18.91 -19.81 -7.03
C TYR A 365 18.04 -20.43 -8.12
N LEU A 366 18.39 -20.27 -9.41
CA LEU A 366 17.73 -20.98 -10.52
C LEU A 366 17.79 -22.51 -10.33
N ALA A 367 18.95 -23.03 -9.92
CA ALA A 367 19.11 -24.46 -9.64
C ALA A 367 18.19 -24.95 -8.50
N THR A 368 17.98 -24.16 -7.43
CA THR A 368 16.99 -24.51 -6.37
C THR A 368 15.55 -24.62 -6.88
N ARG A 369 15.27 -24.06 -8.06
CA ARG A 369 13.99 -24.14 -8.76
C ARG A 369 13.96 -25.21 -9.86
N GLY A 370 15.04 -25.99 -10.01
CA GLY A 370 15.19 -27.00 -11.07
C GLY A 370 15.39 -26.40 -12.46
N LEU A 371 15.90 -25.16 -12.54
CA LEU A 371 16.15 -24.45 -13.79
C LEU A 371 17.66 -24.47 -14.11
N PRO A 372 18.03 -24.44 -15.41
CA PRO A 372 19.43 -24.35 -15.80
C PRO A 372 20.02 -22.96 -15.48
N ARG A 373 21.29 -22.76 -15.81
CA ARG A 373 21.93 -21.43 -15.73
C ARG A 373 21.14 -20.42 -16.56
N HIS A 374 21.15 -19.15 -16.14
CA HIS A 374 20.31 -18.11 -16.73
C HIS A 374 20.45 -17.99 -18.25
N ALA A 375 21.66 -18.19 -18.79
CA ALA A 375 21.95 -18.14 -20.23
C ALA A 375 21.26 -19.25 -21.05
N LEU A 376 20.84 -20.34 -20.41
CA LEU A 376 20.12 -21.46 -21.03
C LEU A 376 18.62 -21.44 -20.70
N CYS A 377 18.16 -20.52 -19.86
CA CYS A 377 16.74 -20.35 -19.55
C CYS A 377 16.02 -19.63 -20.70
N PRO A 378 14.73 -19.92 -20.95
CA PRO A 378 13.89 -19.07 -21.80
C PRO A 378 13.97 -17.61 -21.37
N VAL A 379 14.06 -16.68 -22.33
CA VAL A 379 14.34 -15.25 -22.05
C VAL A 379 13.34 -14.59 -21.09
N ASP A 380 12.10 -15.07 -21.05
CA ASP A 380 11.04 -14.57 -20.18
C ASP A 380 11.02 -15.17 -18.77
N THR A 381 11.95 -16.06 -18.45
CA THR A 381 11.99 -16.74 -17.14
C THR A 381 12.23 -15.71 -16.03
N PRO A 382 11.34 -15.59 -15.04
CA PRO A 382 11.54 -14.67 -13.93
C PRO A 382 12.76 -15.06 -13.10
N ILE A 383 13.67 -14.12 -12.86
CA ILE A 383 14.81 -14.35 -11.97
C ILE A 383 14.33 -14.54 -10.54
N LEU A 384 13.36 -13.76 -10.06
CA LEU A 384 12.74 -13.93 -8.74
C LEU A 384 11.35 -14.56 -8.86
N ALA A 385 11.07 -15.60 -8.08
CA ALA A 385 9.78 -16.29 -8.07
C ALA A 385 9.23 -16.50 -6.66
N GLY A 386 7.93 -16.80 -6.59
CA GLY A 386 7.29 -17.21 -5.33
C GLY A 386 7.86 -18.54 -4.79
N LEU A 387 7.69 -18.78 -3.50
CA LEU A 387 8.08 -20.05 -2.88
C LEU A 387 6.96 -21.10 -2.94
N GLY A 388 7.26 -22.34 -2.57
CA GLY A 388 6.29 -23.43 -2.53
C GLY A 388 5.65 -23.73 -3.89
N LYS A 389 4.31 -23.73 -3.95
CA LYS A 389 3.55 -23.99 -5.19
C LYS A 389 3.66 -22.86 -6.24
N ARG A 390 4.26 -21.72 -5.90
CA ARG A 390 4.40 -20.53 -6.78
C ARG A 390 5.79 -20.37 -7.42
N LYS A 391 6.62 -21.43 -7.41
CA LYS A 391 7.99 -21.42 -7.97
C LYS A 391 8.09 -21.07 -9.46
N LYS A 392 7.01 -21.26 -10.23
CA LYS A 392 6.95 -20.96 -11.67
C LYS A 392 6.41 -19.55 -11.99
N THR A 393 5.85 -18.85 -11.01
CA THR A 393 5.26 -17.52 -11.20
C THR A 393 6.20 -16.44 -10.67
N GLY A 394 6.31 -15.33 -11.42
CA GLY A 394 7.07 -14.16 -10.98
C GLY A 394 6.65 -13.67 -9.60
N LEU A 395 7.60 -13.07 -8.88
CA LEU A 395 7.39 -12.63 -7.50
C LEU A 395 6.37 -11.47 -7.44
N SER A 396 5.49 -11.44 -6.43
CA SER A 396 4.64 -10.27 -6.18
C SER A 396 5.37 -9.25 -5.30
N ARG A 397 4.87 -8.00 -5.25
CA ARG A 397 5.45 -6.97 -4.38
C ARG A 397 5.40 -7.34 -2.90
N SER A 398 4.33 -7.98 -2.44
CA SER A 398 4.26 -8.52 -1.08
C SER A 398 5.17 -9.73 -0.89
N GLY A 399 5.35 -10.55 -1.93
CA GLY A 399 6.23 -11.71 -1.91
C GLY A 399 7.71 -11.37 -1.72
N LEU A 400 8.14 -10.15 -2.07
CA LEU A 400 9.50 -9.66 -1.82
C LEU A 400 9.87 -9.64 -0.33
N TYR A 401 8.88 -9.47 0.55
CA TYR A 401 9.07 -9.32 1.99
C TYR A 401 8.67 -10.57 2.78
N LYS A 402 8.28 -11.65 2.12
CA LYS A 402 7.83 -12.90 2.75
C LYS A 402 8.87 -13.98 2.51
N THR A 403 9.47 -14.52 3.56
CA THR A 403 10.43 -15.64 3.50
C THR A 403 9.77 -16.99 3.44
#